data_AF-A0A382DZY7-F1
#
_entry.id   AF-A0A382DZY7-F1
#
_cell.length_a   1.000
_cell.length_b   1.000
_cell.length_c   1.000
_cell.angle_alpha   90.00
_cell.angle_beta   90.00
_cell.angle_gamma   90.00
#
_symmetry.space_group_name_H-M   'P 1'
#
loop_
_entity.id
_entity.type
_entity.pdbx_description
1 polymer ?
#
loop_
_entity_poly.entity_id
_entity_poly.type
_entity_poly.pdbx_seq_one_letter_code
_entity_poly.pdbx_strand_id
1 'polypeptide(L)'
;VLDKSGRRLAIANALRYFPTEWHEILAPEFLDELNRLGHIYMHRFRPEYDMYARPISEYSTRTESAAAIMLMIQNNLDPSVAQFPHELITYGANGAVFQNWAQYLLTMEFLSKMREDQTLVMYSGHPLGLFPSNSESPMVVVTNGMVIPNYSSQSDYEKMSALGVS
;
A
#
# COMPACT_ATOMS: atom_id res chain seq x y z
N VAL A 1 -7.55 17.50 -10.61
CA VAL A 1 -8.25 16.20 -10.68
C VAL A 1 -9.45 16.14 -9.73
N LEU A 2 -9.27 16.38 -8.43
CA LEU A 2 -10.38 16.31 -7.46
C LEU A 2 -11.05 17.68 -7.23
N ASP A 3 -12.38 17.67 -7.12
CA ASP A 3 -13.17 18.80 -6.64
C ASP A 3 -13.13 18.89 -5.10
N LYS A 4 -13.85 19.86 -4.52
CA LYS A 4 -13.87 20.05 -3.05
C LYS A 4 -14.40 18.81 -2.32
N SER A 5 -15.41 18.14 -2.87
CA SER A 5 -15.97 16.93 -2.27
C SER A 5 -15.00 15.74 -2.35
N GLY A 6 -14.39 15.54 -3.52
CA GLY A 6 -13.39 14.50 -3.76
C GLY A 6 -12.16 14.67 -2.87
N ARG A 7 -11.68 15.90 -2.66
CA ARG A 7 -10.55 16.18 -1.76
C ARG A 7 -10.88 15.81 -0.31
N ARG A 8 -12.10 16.13 0.16
CA ARG A 8 -12.56 15.72 1.49
C ARG A 8 -12.64 14.19 1.61
N LEU A 9 -13.11 13.53 0.57
CA LEU A 9 -13.19 12.06 0.52
C LEU A 9 -11.81 11.41 0.50
N ALA A 10 -10.83 11.96 -0.23
CA ALA A 10 -9.46 11.46 -0.24
C ALA A 10 -8.84 11.46 1.17
N ILE A 11 -8.99 12.57 1.90
CA ILE A 11 -8.52 12.67 3.29
C ILE A 11 -9.25 11.66 4.17
N ALA A 12 -10.59 11.58 4.08
CA ALA A 12 -11.36 10.62 4.85
C ALA A 12 -10.92 9.17 4.57
N ASN A 13 -10.66 8.84 3.29
CA ASN A 13 -10.18 7.53 2.87
C ASN A 13 -8.82 7.19 3.47
N ALA A 14 -7.89 8.16 3.49
CA ALA A 14 -6.56 8.03 4.09
C ALA A 14 -6.64 7.88 5.62
N LEU A 15 -7.53 8.59 6.29
CA LEU A 15 -7.69 8.54 7.75
C LEU A 15 -8.25 7.20 8.26
N ARG A 16 -8.88 6.37 7.41
CA ARG A 16 -9.39 5.05 7.79
C ARG A 16 -8.33 4.10 8.34
N TYR A 17 -7.06 4.34 8.02
CA TYR A 17 -5.95 3.52 8.49
C TYR A 17 -5.49 3.87 9.91
N PHE A 18 -6.02 4.95 10.51
CA PHE A 18 -5.49 5.50 11.76
C PHE A 18 -6.57 5.66 12.82
N PRO A 19 -6.20 5.55 14.12
CA PRO A 19 -7.09 5.86 15.23
C PRO A 19 -7.64 7.30 15.15
N THR A 20 -8.88 7.49 15.61
CA THR A 20 -9.58 8.77 15.52
C THR A 20 -8.89 9.91 16.25
N GLU A 21 -8.14 9.60 17.30
CA GLU A 21 -7.37 10.56 18.11
C GLU A 21 -6.25 11.23 17.30
N TRP A 22 -5.79 10.57 16.22
CA TRP A 22 -4.73 11.10 15.36
C TRP A 22 -5.29 11.96 14.21
N HIS A 23 -6.61 11.94 13.98
CA HIS A 23 -7.20 12.56 12.80
C HIS A 23 -7.03 14.08 12.76
N GLU A 24 -7.05 14.75 13.91
CA GLU A 24 -6.84 16.20 13.99
C GLU A 24 -5.45 16.61 13.49
N ILE A 25 -4.45 15.77 13.74
CA ILE A 25 -3.06 16.00 13.33
C ILE A 25 -2.84 15.55 11.89
N LEU A 26 -3.33 14.36 11.52
CA LEU A 26 -3.04 13.76 10.21
C LEU A 26 -3.85 14.39 9.07
N ALA A 27 -5.08 14.86 9.33
CA ALA A 27 -5.91 15.47 8.30
C ALA A 27 -5.24 16.67 7.57
N PRO A 28 -4.67 17.67 8.27
CA PRO A 28 -3.97 18.76 7.60
C PRO A 28 -2.69 18.31 6.89
N GLU A 29 -1.98 17.31 7.41
CA GLU A 29 -0.78 16.76 6.74
C GLU A 29 -1.12 16.05 5.44
N PHE A 30 -2.14 15.20 5.45
CA PHE A 30 -2.62 14.52 4.24
C PHE A 30 -3.19 15.51 3.22
N LEU A 31 -3.82 16.60 3.68
CA LEU A 31 -4.23 17.68 2.79
C LEU A 31 -3.03 18.40 2.17
N ASP A 32 -1.95 18.62 2.92
CA ASP A 32 -0.71 19.23 2.40
C ASP A 32 -0.04 18.33 1.36
N GLU A 33 0.10 17.03 1.66
CA GLU A 33 0.61 16.05 0.68
C GLU A 33 -0.25 16.05 -0.59
N LEU A 34 -1.58 15.96 -0.46
CA LEU A 34 -2.49 15.98 -1.60
C LEU A 34 -2.36 17.27 -2.43
N ASN A 35 -2.10 18.41 -1.79
CA ASN A 35 -1.90 19.69 -2.49
C ASN A 35 -0.58 19.76 -3.24
N ARG A 36 0.50 19.31 -2.60
CA ARG A 36 1.86 19.46 -3.12
C ARG A 36 2.23 18.38 -4.12
N LEU A 37 1.80 17.15 -3.83
CA LEU A 37 2.21 15.95 -4.54
C LEU A 37 1.10 15.39 -5.43
N GLY A 38 -0.15 15.84 -5.23
CA GLY A 38 -1.32 15.31 -5.94
C GLY A 38 -1.79 13.95 -5.41
N HIS A 39 -1.13 13.42 -4.36
CA HIS A 39 -1.39 12.11 -3.77
C HIS A 39 -1.06 12.13 -2.27
N ILE A 40 -1.63 11.19 -1.51
CA ILE A 40 -1.38 11.03 -0.06
C ILE A 40 -0.52 9.77 0.13
N TYR A 41 0.79 9.95 0.21
CA TYR A 41 1.75 8.85 0.42
C TYR A 41 1.89 8.47 1.89
N MET A 42 1.52 9.37 2.79
CA MET A 42 1.68 9.24 4.23
C MET A 42 3.17 9.14 4.61
N HIS A 43 4.01 10.06 4.11
CA HIS A 43 5.47 10.01 4.27
C HIS A 43 5.92 9.94 5.74
N ARG A 44 5.12 10.50 6.66
CA ARG A 44 5.30 10.36 8.12
C ARG A 44 5.55 8.92 8.56
N PHE A 45 4.92 7.95 7.90
CA PHE A 45 4.95 6.53 8.28
C PHE A 45 5.93 5.70 7.45
N ARG A 46 6.73 6.33 6.58
CA ARG A 46 7.80 5.62 5.88
C ARG A 46 8.83 5.12 6.91
N PRO A 47 9.24 3.85 6.86
CA PRO A 47 10.29 3.35 7.74
C PRO A 47 11.62 4.08 7.57
N GLU A 48 12.36 4.22 8.67
CA GLU A 48 13.69 4.84 8.68
C GLU A 48 14.84 3.86 8.43
N TYR A 49 14.57 2.54 8.46
CA TYR A 49 15.57 1.53 8.12
C TYR A 49 15.86 1.51 6.62
N ASP A 50 17.03 0.99 6.25
CA ASP A 50 17.40 0.78 4.86
C ASP A 50 16.45 -0.22 4.19
N MET A 51 15.84 0.21 3.08
CA MET A 51 14.93 -0.59 2.28
C MET A 51 15.70 -1.40 1.25
N TYR A 52 15.80 -2.71 1.46
CA TYR A 52 16.43 -3.65 0.54
C TYR A 52 15.98 -5.08 0.83
N ALA A 53 16.20 -5.99 -0.11
CA ALA A 53 15.93 -7.41 0.08
C ALA A 53 16.94 -8.06 1.06
N ARG A 54 16.50 -8.30 2.30
CA ARG A 54 17.28 -9.00 3.33
C ARG A 54 17.31 -10.52 3.10
N PRO A 55 18.29 -11.26 3.66
CA PRO A 55 18.21 -12.71 3.77
C PRO A 55 16.89 -13.16 4.40
N ILE A 56 16.32 -14.27 3.89
CA ILE A 56 14.99 -14.75 4.32
C ILE A 56 14.89 -14.98 5.83
N SER A 57 15.99 -15.38 6.47
CA SER A 57 16.09 -15.63 7.91
C SER A 57 16.02 -14.36 8.78
N GLU A 58 16.14 -13.16 8.21
CA GLU A 58 16.02 -11.90 8.94
C GLU A 58 14.57 -11.44 9.09
N TYR A 59 13.63 -12.02 8.32
CA TYR A 59 12.21 -11.69 8.47
C TYR A 59 11.60 -12.49 9.60
N SER A 60 11.02 -11.78 10.57
CA SER A 60 10.26 -12.41 11.65
C SER A 60 8.86 -12.79 11.16
N THR A 61 8.70 -14.02 10.66
CA THR A 61 7.43 -14.55 10.16
C THR A 61 7.12 -15.92 10.78
N ARG A 62 5.87 -16.37 10.64
CA ARG A 62 5.48 -17.74 11.02
C ARG A 62 5.70 -18.76 9.92
N THR A 63 5.82 -18.32 8.68
CA THR A 63 6.00 -19.18 7.50
C THR A 63 7.13 -18.63 6.62
N GLU A 64 7.89 -19.53 6.01
CA GLU A 64 9.00 -19.15 5.14
C GLU A 64 8.51 -18.43 3.87
N SER A 65 7.40 -18.85 3.29
CA SER A 65 6.89 -18.19 2.09
C SER A 65 6.34 -16.78 2.37
N ALA A 66 5.86 -16.47 3.58
CA ALA A 66 5.55 -15.09 3.95
C ALA A 66 6.82 -14.22 4.02
N ALA A 67 7.93 -14.77 4.54
CA ALA A 67 9.23 -14.09 4.55
C ALA A 67 9.74 -13.83 3.12
N ALA A 68 9.58 -14.81 2.21
CA ALA A 68 9.93 -14.63 0.81
C ALA A 68 9.11 -13.51 0.15
N ILE A 69 7.82 -13.37 0.47
CA ILE A 69 6.98 -12.29 -0.04
C ILE A 69 7.43 -10.92 0.51
N MET A 70 7.72 -10.84 1.82
CA MET A 70 8.27 -9.62 2.43
C MET A 70 9.58 -9.19 1.77
N LEU A 71 10.46 -10.14 1.45
CA LEU A 71 11.70 -9.92 0.71
C LEU A 71 11.43 -9.32 -0.67
N MET A 72 10.53 -9.92 -1.44
CA MET A 72 10.18 -9.43 -2.78
C MET A 72 9.56 -8.03 -2.74
N ILE A 73 8.76 -7.73 -1.72
CA ILE A 73 8.20 -6.38 -1.52
C ILE A 73 9.32 -5.38 -1.27
N GLN A 74 10.25 -5.67 -0.36
CA GLN A 74 11.36 -4.75 -0.05
C GLN A 74 12.31 -4.58 -1.24
N ASN A 75 12.53 -5.62 -2.06
CA ASN A 75 13.26 -5.51 -3.32
C ASN A 75 12.63 -4.45 -4.25
N ASN A 76 11.31 -4.48 -4.43
CA ASN A 76 10.61 -3.55 -5.31
C ASN A 76 10.66 -2.09 -4.82
N LEU A 77 10.98 -1.87 -3.55
CA LEU A 77 11.08 -0.55 -2.90
C LEU A 77 12.52 -0.14 -2.61
N ASP A 78 13.50 -0.97 -2.97
CA ASP A 78 14.92 -0.69 -2.78
C ASP A 78 15.33 0.54 -3.61
N PRO A 79 16.01 1.56 -3.04
CA PRO A 79 16.47 2.72 -3.80
C PRO A 79 17.40 2.42 -4.98
N SER A 80 18.04 1.24 -5.01
CA SER A 80 18.84 0.76 -6.14
C SER A 80 18.01 0.12 -7.26
N VAL A 81 16.74 -0.19 -6.99
CA VAL A 81 15.80 -0.86 -7.91
C VAL A 81 14.66 0.07 -8.34
N ALA A 82 14.04 0.76 -7.37
CA ALA A 82 12.85 1.56 -7.57
C ALA A 82 13.15 2.94 -8.18
N GLN A 83 12.31 3.37 -9.12
CA GLN A 83 12.42 4.68 -9.74
C GLN A 83 12.12 5.84 -8.76
N PHE A 84 11.07 5.71 -7.95
CA PHE A 84 10.71 6.66 -6.90
C PHE A 84 10.40 5.89 -5.60
N PRO A 85 11.42 5.48 -4.83
CA PRO A 85 11.26 4.56 -3.70
C PRO A 85 10.39 5.15 -2.58
N HIS A 86 10.44 6.46 -2.33
CA HIS A 86 9.68 7.10 -1.25
C HIS A 86 8.20 7.30 -1.59
N GLU A 87 7.88 7.31 -2.88
CA GLU A 87 6.53 7.35 -3.46
C GLU A 87 6.03 5.94 -3.80
N LEU A 88 6.79 4.91 -3.43
CA LEU A 88 6.49 3.49 -3.60
C LEU A 88 6.38 3.03 -5.06
N ILE A 89 7.03 3.74 -6.00
CA ILE A 89 6.97 3.47 -7.44
C ILE A 89 8.24 2.75 -7.89
N THR A 90 8.09 1.54 -8.44
CA THR A 90 9.21 0.74 -8.92
C THR A 90 9.63 1.15 -10.33
N TYR A 91 8.68 1.27 -11.27
CA TYR A 91 8.98 1.64 -12.67
C TYR A 91 7.76 2.22 -13.38
N GLY A 92 7.97 2.69 -14.62
CA GLY A 92 6.87 3.15 -15.49
C GLY A 92 6.24 4.47 -15.03
N ALA A 93 6.95 5.26 -14.23
CA ALA A 93 6.53 6.53 -13.62
C ALA A 93 5.37 6.44 -12.61
N ASN A 94 4.45 5.47 -12.74
CA ASN A 94 3.31 5.30 -11.82
C ASN A 94 3.05 3.82 -11.43
N GLY A 95 3.94 2.89 -11.79
CA GLY A 95 3.88 1.50 -11.37
C GLY A 95 4.23 1.35 -9.89
N ALA A 96 3.24 1.59 -9.03
CA ALA A 96 3.39 1.57 -7.59
C ALA A 96 3.20 0.19 -6.96
N VAL A 97 3.95 -0.09 -5.89
CA VAL A 97 3.82 -1.31 -5.07
C VAL A 97 2.62 -1.18 -4.11
N PHE A 98 2.49 -0.01 -3.49
CA PHE A 98 1.36 0.39 -2.65
C PHE A 98 1.00 1.83 -2.95
N GLN A 99 -0.20 2.25 -2.57
CA GLN A 99 -0.61 3.64 -2.71
C GLN A 99 -0.04 4.52 -1.60
N ASN A 100 0.27 3.97 -0.43
CA ASN A 100 0.79 4.73 0.70
C ASN A 100 1.54 3.84 1.70
N TRP A 101 2.28 4.47 2.60
CA TRP A 101 3.10 3.77 3.59
C TRP A 101 2.30 3.02 4.66
N ALA A 102 1.05 3.41 4.95
CA ALA A 102 0.21 2.63 5.87
C ALA A 102 -0.13 1.25 5.29
N GLN A 103 -0.42 1.17 3.99
CA GLN A 103 -0.64 -0.09 3.30
C GLN A 103 0.58 -1.00 3.37
N TYR A 104 1.78 -0.46 3.11
CA TYR A 104 3.04 -1.18 3.30
C TYR A 104 3.16 -1.76 4.71
N LEU A 105 3.02 -0.91 5.74
CA LEU A 105 3.19 -1.32 7.14
C LEU A 105 2.21 -2.43 7.54
N LEU A 106 0.92 -2.28 7.19
CA LEU A 106 -0.10 -3.27 7.49
C LEU A 106 0.13 -4.59 6.74
N THR A 107 0.55 -4.54 5.47
CA THR A 107 0.90 -5.75 4.72
C THR A 107 2.07 -6.48 5.36
N MET A 108 3.14 -5.76 5.74
CA MET A 108 4.28 -6.36 6.44
C MET A 108 3.87 -6.94 7.81
N GLU A 109 2.97 -6.26 8.53
CA GLU A 109 2.41 -6.78 9.78
C GLU A 109 1.61 -8.07 9.56
N PHE A 110 0.72 -8.11 8.55
CA PHE A 110 -0.06 -9.31 8.24
C PHE A 110 0.84 -10.48 7.83
N LEU A 111 1.82 -10.26 6.95
CA LEU A 111 2.77 -11.29 6.52
C LEU A 111 3.60 -11.82 7.70
N SER A 112 3.97 -10.97 8.66
CA SER A 112 4.70 -11.41 9.86
C SER A 112 3.90 -12.35 10.77
N LYS A 113 2.56 -12.25 10.75
CA LYS A 113 1.65 -12.96 11.67
C LYS A 113 0.82 -14.05 11.01
N MET A 114 0.73 -14.08 9.68
CA MET A 114 -0.13 -15.01 8.97
C MET A 114 0.32 -16.46 9.16
N ARG A 115 -0.65 -17.38 9.11
CA ARG A 115 -0.41 -18.83 9.13
C ARG A 115 -0.54 -19.42 7.74
N GLU A 116 -0.14 -20.68 7.58
CA GLU A 116 -0.21 -21.41 6.30
C GLU A 116 -1.65 -21.66 5.83
N ASP A 117 -2.62 -21.67 6.74
CA ASP A 117 -4.06 -21.83 6.46
C ASP A 117 -4.77 -20.48 6.24
N GLN A 118 -4.05 -19.45 5.82
CA GLN A 118 -4.60 -18.11 5.60
C GLN A 118 -4.13 -17.51 4.27
N THR A 119 -5.00 -16.69 3.69
CA THR A 119 -4.70 -15.89 2.50
C THR A 119 -4.86 -14.41 2.83
N LEU A 120 -3.81 -13.63 2.57
CA LEU A 120 -3.86 -12.17 2.57
C LEU A 120 -4.49 -11.68 1.27
N VAL A 121 -5.55 -10.90 1.39
CA VAL A 121 -6.28 -10.36 0.25
C VAL A 121 -5.91 -8.89 0.06
N MET A 122 -5.37 -8.56 -1.12
CA MET A 122 -4.86 -7.23 -1.46
C MET A 122 -5.71 -6.57 -2.56
N TYR A 123 -6.22 -5.37 -2.28
CA TYR A 123 -7.07 -4.57 -3.15
C TYR A 123 -6.33 -3.30 -3.59
N SER A 124 -5.67 -3.35 -4.75
CA SER A 124 -4.87 -2.24 -5.29
C SER A 124 -3.95 -1.61 -4.24
N GLY A 125 -3.17 -2.45 -3.56
CA GLY A 125 -2.31 -2.05 -2.44
C GLY A 125 -2.98 -2.07 -1.06
N HIS A 126 -4.31 -1.90 -0.92
CA HIS A 126 -4.98 -2.00 0.38
C HIS A 126 -5.00 -3.46 0.90
N PRO A 127 -4.39 -3.75 2.06
CA PRO A 127 -4.49 -5.07 2.66
C PRO A 127 -5.85 -5.22 3.36
N LEU A 128 -6.80 -5.87 2.69
CA LEU A 128 -8.15 -6.07 3.22
C LEU A 128 -8.13 -6.93 4.49
N GLY A 129 -7.21 -7.90 4.55
CA GLY A 129 -6.97 -8.72 5.73
C GLY A 129 -6.61 -10.16 5.42
N LEU A 130 -6.45 -10.94 6.49
CA LEU A 130 -6.18 -12.37 6.44
C LEU A 130 -7.48 -13.16 6.55
N PHE A 131 -7.74 -14.02 5.57
CA PHE A 131 -8.93 -14.86 5.52
C PHE A 131 -8.54 -16.34 5.65
N PRO A 132 -9.33 -17.18 6.35
CA PRO A 132 -9.09 -18.61 6.40
C PRO A 132 -9.09 -19.24 5.00
N SER A 133 -8.13 -20.14 4.74
CA SER A 133 -7.99 -20.91 3.51
C SER A 133 -7.41 -22.30 3.84
N ASN A 134 -6.48 -22.82 3.04
CA ASN A 134 -5.76 -24.08 3.29
C ASN A 134 -4.30 -23.95 2.85
N SER A 135 -3.44 -24.89 3.24
CA SER A 135 -2.01 -24.87 2.97
C SER A 135 -1.62 -24.95 1.48
N GLU A 136 -2.55 -25.36 0.61
CA GLU A 136 -2.35 -25.39 -0.85
C GLU A 136 -2.84 -24.11 -1.54
N SER A 137 -3.51 -23.22 -0.79
CA SER A 137 -4.02 -21.96 -1.31
C SER A 137 -2.89 -20.93 -1.45
N PRO A 138 -3.04 -19.94 -2.35
CA PRO A 138 -2.11 -18.82 -2.40
C PRO A 138 -2.04 -18.09 -1.06
N MET A 139 -0.83 -17.77 -0.59
CA MET A 139 -0.66 -16.95 0.62
C MET A 139 -1.15 -15.52 0.42
N VAL A 140 -1.05 -14.98 -0.79
CA VAL A 140 -1.50 -13.62 -1.12
C VAL A 140 -2.23 -13.64 -2.46
N VAL A 141 -3.40 -12.99 -2.50
CA VAL A 141 -4.13 -12.70 -3.73
C VAL A 141 -4.07 -11.19 -3.95
N VAL A 142 -3.51 -10.78 -5.09
CA VAL A 142 -3.29 -9.36 -5.42
C VAL A 142 -4.11 -8.97 -6.64
N THR A 143 -4.85 -7.87 -6.51
CA THR A 143 -5.45 -7.15 -7.61
C THR A 143 -4.88 -5.73 -7.65
N ASN A 144 -4.61 -5.18 -8.83
CA ASN A 144 -4.17 -3.80 -9.01
C ASN A 144 -4.92 -3.20 -10.20
N GLY A 145 -5.53 -2.03 -10.02
CA GLY A 145 -6.18 -1.32 -11.12
C GLY A 145 -7.45 -1.97 -11.66
N MET A 146 -8.05 -2.92 -10.94
CA MET A 146 -9.26 -3.60 -11.40
C MET A 146 -10.47 -2.67 -11.32
N VAL A 147 -11.05 -2.34 -12.47
CA VAL A 147 -12.15 -1.37 -12.60
C VAL A 147 -13.26 -1.91 -13.48
N ILE A 148 -14.47 -1.37 -13.31
CA ILE A 148 -15.57 -1.61 -14.23
C ILE A 148 -15.19 -1.00 -15.60
N PRO A 149 -15.30 -1.73 -16.72
CA PRO A 149 -14.73 -1.29 -18.01
C PRO A 149 -15.12 0.13 -18.47
N ASN A 150 -16.35 0.55 -18.19
CA ASN A 150 -16.84 1.89 -18.55
C ASN A 150 -16.21 3.04 -17.74
N TYR A 151 -15.41 2.73 -16.71
CA TYR A 151 -14.73 3.67 -15.81
C TYR A 151 -13.22 3.39 -15.76
N SER A 152 -12.65 2.95 -16.89
CA SER A 152 -11.25 2.56 -17.03
C SER A 152 -10.43 3.57 -17.86
N SER A 153 -10.85 4.83 -17.92
CA SER A 153 -10.09 5.86 -18.62
C SER A 153 -8.90 6.34 -17.79
N GLN A 154 -7.93 7.00 -18.44
CA GLN A 154 -6.80 7.60 -17.74
C GLN A 154 -7.23 8.63 -16.67
N SER A 155 -8.27 9.43 -16.95
CA SER A 155 -8.79 10.39 -15.97
C SER A 155 -9.49 9.72 -14.80
N ASP A 156 -10.11 8.54 -15.03
CA ASP A 156 -10.67 7.74 -13.94
C ASP A 156 -9.56 7.21 -13.03
N TYR A 157 -8.48 6.70 -13.61
CA TYR A 157 -7.30 6.26 -12.86
C TYR A 157 -6.71 7.38 -12.01
N GLU A 158 -6.44 8.55 -12.58
CA GLU A 158 -5.89 9.70 -11.84
C GLU A 158 -6.79 10.11 -10.67
N LYS A 159 -8.11 10.06 -10.86
CA LYS A 159 -9.08 10.35 -9.82
C LYS A 159 -9.09 9.30 -8.72
N MET A 160 -9.08 8.01 -9.08
CA MET A 160 -9.09 6.90 -8.13
C MET A 160 -7.79 6.80 -7.34
N SER A 161 -6.65 7.05 -7.99
CA SER A 161 -5.33 7.11 -7.38
C SER A 161 -5.30 8.20 -6.30
N ALA A 162 -5.67 9.43 -6.64
CA ALA A 162 -5.73 10.53 -5.67
C ALA A 162 -6.76 10.32 -4.53
N LEU A 163 -7.79 9.49 -4.75
CA LEU A 163 -8.76 9.10 -3.72
C LEU A 163 -8.27 7.94 -2.83
N GLY A 164 -7.17 7.27 -3.18
CA GLY A 164 -6.67 6.08 -2.49
C GLY A 164 -7.58 4.87 -2.65
N VAL A 165 -8.13 4.67 -3.86
CA VAL A 165 -9.02 3.54 -4.18
C VAL A 165 -8.58 2.72 -5.41
N SER A 166 -7.56 3.14 -6.15
CA SER A 166 -6.92 2.33 -7.20
C SER A 166 -5.47 2.69 -7.44
#